data_AF-T0JT66-F1
#
_entry.id   AF-T0JT66-F1
#
_cell.length_a   1.000
_cell.length_b   1.000
_cell.length_c   1.000
_cell.angle_alpha   90.00
_cell.angle_beta   90.00
_cell.angle_gamma   90.00
#
_symmetry.space_group_name_H-M   'P 1'
#
loop_
_entity.id
_entity.type
_entity.pdbx_description
1 polymer ?
#
loop_
_entity_poly.entity_id
_entity_poly.type
_entity_poly.pdbx_seq_one_letter_code
_entity_poly.pdbx_strand_id
1 'polypeptide(L)'
;MTYGEKSEAYRDNSPVSSAFKANFVRGGLVFNMHHHHYANDVMGWAGFTCQLAENCYAIVHGTPFPSWDPACNDLSRLTKPDPPEELRVSGRPPPERHPGHKGGVDLLYHLPKSKAAMLKELAKPRDGTWISTYDAFAAFLWRHTVRVRAPIFETDPDSKIFWCEPVDMRRRMHSPPLPARIQQNVMSVAATASAPVEQPTAKELISEWPLWRLARYIRQLTDSVTQEGLDKMLEQVALVREKATMNIRIDSFPPMSILHTDHRDANIVSADFGFGRPSGYRHLMDQVTEGVVVIYPPRDPSPESDEGPEFAISFGRDLAHLLLGDPEFNEYFEYRGVDIE
;
A
#
# COMPACT_ATOMS: atom_id res chain seq x y z
N MET A 1 -18.37 4.20 -0.20
CA MET A 1 -18.31 5.63 0.12
C MET A 1 -17.33 6.25 -0.84
N THR A 2 -17.42 7.55 -1.08
CA THR A 2 -16.52 8.22 -2.02
C THR A 2 -15.20 8.51 -1.32
N TYR A 3 -14.09 8.35 -2.02
CA TYR A 3 -12.78 8.78 -1.56
C TYR A 3 -12.82 10.28 -1.18
N GLY A 4 -11.89 10.75 -0.34
CA GLY A 4 -11.86 12.08 0.32
C GLY A 4 -11.89 13.32 -0.59
N GLU A 5 -12.17 13.15 -1.88
CA GLU A 5 -12.28 14.17 -2.91
C GLU A 5 -13.65 14.84 -2.97
N LYS A 6 -14.72 14.15 -2.54
CA LYS A 6 -16.06 14.74 -2.52
C LYS A 6 -16.37 15.37 -1.17
N SER A 7 -17.22 16.40 -1.18
CA SER A 7 -17.58 17.14 0.03
C SER A 7 -18.23 16.24 1.09
N GLU A 8 -18.96 15.18 0.72
CA GLU A 8 -19.57 14.27 1.69
C GLU A 8 -18.53 13.46 2.50
N ALA A 9 -17.29 13.38 2.02
CA ALA A 9 -16.17 12.71 2.69
C ALA A 9 -15.35 13.67 3.59
N TYR A 10 -15.70 14.96 3.63
CA TYR A 10 -15.02 15.92 4.50
C TYR A 10 -15.38 15.72 5.96
N ARG A 11 -14.37 15.77 6.83
CA ARG A 11 -14.49 15.53 8.27
C ARG A 11 -15.60 16.35 8.92
N ASP A 12 -15.71 17.63 8.55
CA ASP A 12 -16.69 18.56 9.13
C ASP A 12 -18.14 18.19 8.77
N ASN A 13 -18.34 17.37 7.74
CA ASN A 13 -19.64 16.85 7.34
C ASN A 13 -19.99 15.51 8.01
N SER A 14 -19.18 15.04 8.97
CA SER A 14 -19.40 13.79 9.72
C SER A 14 -19.63 12.58 8.78
N PRO A 15 -18.65 12.22 7.94
CA PRO A 15 -18.82 11.18 6.95
C PRO A 15 -19.11 9.84 7.62
N VAL A 16 -19.82 8.97 6.91
CA VAL A 16 -19.94 7.57 7.32
C VAL A 16 -18.54 6.97 7.39
N SER A 17 -18.15 6.45 8.56
CA SER A 17 -16.81 5.88 8.76
C SER A 17 -16.69 4.42 8.36
N SER A 18 -17.78 3.66 8.40
CA SER A 18 -17.78 2.25 8.02
C SER A 18 -19.14 1.78 7.49
N ALA A 19 -19.12 0.81 6.57
CA ALA A 19 -20.30 0.16 6.03
C ALA A 19 -19.97 -1.29 5.65
N PHE A 20 -20.95 -2.17 5.81
CA PHE A 20 -20.78 -3.62 5.63
C PHE A 20 -21.84 -4.16 4.68
N LYS A 21 -21.46 -5.07 3.79
CA LYS A 21 -22.38 -5.73 2.86
C LYS A 21 -22.03 -7.20 2.66
N ALA A 22 -22.95 -8.08 3.01
CA ALA A 22 -22.89 -9.50 2.69
C ALA A 22 -23.59 -9.76 1.35
N ASN A 23 -22.85 -10.27 0.35
CA ASN A 23 -23.43 -10.68 -0.93
C ASN A 23 -23.34 -12.19 -1.06
N PHE A 24 -24.48 -12.87 -0.98
CA PHE A 24 -24.56 -14.30 -1.18
C PHE A 24 -24.44 -14.60 -2.67
N VAL A 25 -23.46 -15.41 -3.04
CA VAL A 25 -23.19 -15.85 -4.40
C VAL A 25 -23.31 -17.36 -4.47
N ARG A 26 -23.37 -17.92 -5.68
CA ARG A 26 -23.38 -19.37 -5.84
C ARG A 26 -22.10 -19.95 -5.23
N GLY A 27 -22.24 -20.77 -4.19
CA GLY A 27 -21.12 -21.44 -3.53
C GLY A 27 -20.40 -20.62 -2.47
N GLY A 28 -20.87 -19.42 -2.09
CA GLY A 28 -20.19 -18.66 -1.06
C GLY A 28 -20.76 -17.28 -0.73
N LEU A 29 -19.92 -16.46 -0.11
CA LEU A 29 -20.24 -15.12 0.37
C LEU A 29 -19.11 -14.17 0.00
N VAL A 30 -19.45 -13.00 -0.56
CA VAL A 30 -18.53 -11.86 -0.64
C VAL A 30 -18.91 -10.86 0.45
N PHE A 31 -18.08 -10.80 1.49
CA PHE A 31 -18.23 -9.84 2.58
C PHE A 31 -17.44 -8.58 2.31
N ASN A 32 -18.14 -7.48 2.05
CA ASN A 32 -17.55 -6.19 1.77
C ASN A 32 -17.52 -5.37 3.05
N MET A 33 -16.35 -4.83 3.36
CA MET A 33 -16.09 -3.99 4.51
C MET A 33 -15.52 -2.68 3.98
N HIS A 34 -16.35 -1.64 3.95
CA HIS A 34 -15.89 -0.32 3.54
C HIS A 34 -15.57 0.48 4.78
N HIS A 35 -14.38 1.08 4.82
CA HIS A 35 -13.93 1.94 5.90
C HIS A 35 -13.40 3.24 5.31
N HIS A 36 -13.78 4.36 5.91
CA HIS A 36 -13.26 5.67 5.54
C HIS A 36 -11.77 5.72 5.89
N HIS A 37 -10.91 6.06 4.94
CA HIS A 37 -9.45 5.96 5.15
C HIS A 37 -8.94 6.93 6.24
N TYR A 38 -9.68 7.98 6.60
CA TYR A 38 -9.39 8.79 7.81
C TYR A 38 -9.48 8.01 9.11
N ALA A 39 -10.28 6.95 9.17
CA ALA A 39 -10.44 6.13 10.37
C ALA A 39 -9.37 5.04 10.44
N ASN A 40 -9.01 4.39 9.33
CA ASN A 40 -8.13 3.23 9.35
C ASN A 40 -7.21 3.20 8.12
N ASP A 41 -5.96 2.80 8.33
CA ASP A 41 -5.15 2.24 7.25
C ASP A 41 -5.55 0.76 7.02
N VAL A 42 -4.95 0.11 6.03
CA VAL A 42 -5.26 -1.30 5.72
C VAL A 42 -4.95 -2.25 6.88
N MET A 43 -3.94 -1.97 7.70
CA MET A 43 -3.59 -2.79 8.86
C MET A 43 -4.57 -2.56 10.03
N GLY A 44 -5.09 -1.34 10.18
CA GLY A 44 -6.15 -1.02 11.12
C GLY A 44 -7.46 -1.69 10.74
N TRP A 45 -7.78 -1.72 9.44
CA TRP A 45 -8.88 -2.50 8.89
C TRP A 45 -8.68 -4.02 9.12
N ALA A 46 -7.46 -4.54 8.94
CA ALA A 46 -7.15 -5.94 9.22
C ALA A 46 -7.35 -6.26 10.71
N GLY A 47 -6.88 -5.38 11.62
CA GLY A 47 -7.10 -5.51 13.05
C GLY A 47 -8.59 -5.54 13.43
N PHE A 48 -9.41 -4.71 12.79
CA PHE A 48 -10.88 -4.75 12.93
C PHE A 48 -11.46 -6.08 12.42
N THR A 49 -11.03 -6.52 11.24
CA THR A 49 -11.54 -7.74 10.60
C THR A 49 -11.26 -8.99 11.43
N CYS A 50 -10.04 -9.12 11.96
CA CYS A 50 -9.68 -10.23 12.85
C CYS A 50 -10.51 -10.23 14.14
N GLN A 51 -10.67 -9.07 14.79
CA GLN A 51 -11.50 -8.94 15.98
C GLN A 51 -12.97 -9.31 15.71
N LEU A 52 -13.51 -8.87 14.57
CA LEU A 52 -14.86 -9.22 14.13
C LEU A 52 -15.00 -10.73 13.92
N ALA A 53 -14.04 -11.36 13.24
CA ALA A 53 -14.05 -12.79 12.99
C ALA A 53 -14.03 -13.61 14.28
N GLU A 54 -13.17 -13.25 15.24
CA GLU A 54 -13.08 -13.91 16.55
C GLU A 54 -14.37 -13.74 17.37
N ASN A 55 -15.00 -12.57 17.33
CA ASN A 55 -16.31 -12.36 17.95
C ASN A 55 -17.40 -13.22 17.31
N CYS A 56 -17.42 -13.31 15.97
CA CYS A 56 -18.34 -14.20 15.25
C CYS A 56 -18.10 -15.68 15.61
N TYR A 57 -16.84 -16.10 15.66
CA TYR A 57 -16.46 -17.45 16.06
C TYR A 57 -16.98 -17.77 17.47
N ALA A 58 -16.78 -16.86 18.43
CA ALA A 58 -17.25 -17.03 19.79
C ALA A 58 -18.77 -17.21 19.88
N ILE A 59 -19.53 -16.45 19.09
CA ILE A 59 -20.99 -16.58 18.99
C ILE A 59 -21.38 -17.94 18.41
N VAL A 60 -20.76 -18.35 17.31
CA VAL A 60 -21.10 -19.60 16.59
C VAL A 60 -20.79 -20.84 17.44
N HIS A 61 -19.66 -20.84 18.14
CA HIS A 61 -19.16 -22.01 18.87
C HIS A 61 -19.41 -21.96 20.38
N GLY A 62 -20.00 -20.88 20.90
CA GLY A 62 -20.24 -20.71 22.33
C GLY A 62 -18.96 -20.60 23.15
N THR A 63 -17.86 -20.12 22.56
CA THR A 63 -16.59 -19.91 23.28
C THR A 63 -16.56 -18.50 23.90
N PRO A 64 -15.66 -18.24 24.87
CA PRO A 64 -15.47 -16.88 25.39
C PRO A 64 -15.12 -15.89 24.26
N PHE A 65 -15.59 -14.65 24.39
CA PHE A 65 -15.19 -13.57 23.50
C PHE A 65 -13.69 -13.25 23.63
N PRO A 66 -13.01 -12.89 22.54
CA PRO A 66 -11.65 -12.36 22.60
C PRO A 66 -11.59 -11.11 23.49
N SER A 67 -10.46 -10.91 24.16
CA SER A 67 -10.23 -9.68 24.92
C SER A 67 -10.10 -8.46 23.98
N TRP A 68 -10.48 -7.29 24.47
CA TRP A 68 -10.26 -6.01 23.80
C TRP A 68 -9.29 -5.17 24.63
N ASP A 69 -8.22 -4.69 24.00
CA ASP A 69 -7.29 -3.75 24.63
C ASP A 69 -7.79 -2.31 24.39
N PRO A 70 -8.19 -1.57 25.45
CA PRO A 70 -8.62 -0.18 25.32
C PRO A 70 -7.55 0.73 24.71
N ALA A 71 -6.27 0.39 24.81
CA ALA A 71 -5.18 1.16 24.20
C ALA A 71 -5.26 1.19 22.67
N CYS A 72 -5.99 0.27 22.03
CA CYS A 72 -6.29 0.33 20.59
C CYS A 72 -7.11 1.58 20.19
N ASN A 73 -7.68 2.32 21.15
CA ASN A 73 -8.38 3.58 20.92
C ASN A 73 -7.55 4.81 21.34
N ASP A 74 -6.34 4.62 21.87
CA ASP A 74 -5.49 5.73 22.30
C ASP A 74 -4.72 6.32 21.11
N LEU A 75 -5.21 7.47 20.63
CA LEU A 75 -4.60 8.24 19.55
C LEU A 75 -3.60 9.29 20.02
N SER A 76 -3.31 9.39 21.32
CA SER A 76 -2.39 10.41 21.87
C SER A 76 -0.99 10.35 21.26
N ARG A 77 -0.60 9.18 20.73
CA ARG A 77 0.69 8.96 20.05
C ARG A 77 0.69 9.31 18.57
N LEU A 78 -0.47 9.40 17.96
CA LEU A 78 -0.68 9.60 16.52
C LEU A 78 -1.22 10.98 16.22
N THR A 79 -1.35 11.81 17.25
CA THR A 79 -1.84 13.17 17.19
C THR A 79 -0.92 14.07 18.00
N LYS A 80 -0.86 15.34 17.64
CA LYS A 80 -0.23 16.38 18.46
C LYS A 80 -1.31 17.41 18.82
N PRO A 81 -1.18 18.09 19.97
CA PRO A 81 -2.06 19.19 20.31
C PRO A 81 -2.09 20.22 19.18
N ASP A 82 -3.27 20.77 18.89
CA ASP A 82 -3.32 21.85 17.93
C ASP A 82 -2.56 23.07 18.48
N PRO A 83 -1.70 23.70 17.67
CA PRO A 83 -0.97 24.88 18.09
C PRO A 83 -1.91 26.10 18.20
N PRO A 84 -1.45 27.18 18.89
CA PRO A 84 -2.10 28.48 18.85
C PRO A 84 -2.42 28.92 17.41
N GLU A 85 -3.53 29.62 17.26
CA GLU A 85 -4.12 29.99 15.98
C GLU A 85 -3.17 30.82 15.10
N GLU A 86 -2.35 31.66 15.73
CA GLU A 86 -1.32 32.51 15.12
C GLU A 86 -0.12 31.72 14.55
N LEU A 87 0.10 30.48 15.00
CA LEU A 87 1.15 29.60 14.48
C LEU A 87 0.65 28.69 13.36
N ARG A 88 -0.66 28.64 13.11
CA ARG A 88 -1.25 27.78 12.09
C ARG A 88 -1.03 28.36 10.69
N VAL A 89 -0.62 27.49 9.78
CA VAL A 89 -0.41 27.82 8.37
C VAL A 89 -1.54 27.26 7.51
N SER A 90 -1.86 27.99 6.44
CA SER A 90 -2.77 27.48 5.42
C SER A 90 -2.18 26.25 4.73
N GLY A 91 -3.05 25.32 4.39
CA GLY A 91 -2.72 24.19 3.54
C GLY A 91 -2.28 24.61 2.15
N ARG A 92 -1.59 23.72 1.43
CA ARG A 92 -1.42 23.86 -0.03
C ARG A 92 -2.75 23.57 -0.71
N PRO A 93 -3.05 24.14 -1.89
CA PRO A 93 -4.23 23.69 -2.64
C PRO A 93 -4.20 22.17 -2.87
N PRO A 94 -5.35 21.49 -2.80
CA PRO A 94 -5.43 20.07 -3.13
C PRO A 94 -4.84 19.81 -4.52
N PRO A 95 -3.97 18.79 -4.68
CA PRO A 95 -3.36 18.51 -5.97
C PRO A 95 -4.40 17.99 -6.97
N GLU A 96 -4.34 18.49 -8.20
CA GLU A 96 -5.17 18.02 -9.31
C GLU A 96 -4.51 16.85 -10.04
N ARG A 97 -5.31 16.03 -10.73
CA ARG A 97 -4.80 14.94 -11.58
C ARG A 97 -3.88 15.50 -12.66
N HIS A 98 -2.73 14.89 -12.84
CA HIS A 98 -1.76 15.29 -13.85
C HIS A 98 -2.33 15.08 -15.26
N PRO A 99 -2.23 16.08 -16.17
CA PRO A 99 -2.86 16.02 -17.49
C PRO A 99 -2.26 14.94 -18.41
N GLY A 100 -1.07 14.44 -18.09
CA GLY A 100 -0.39 13.39 -18.85
C GLY A 100 -1.01 11.98 -18.70
N HIS A 101 -1.89 11.76 -17.73
CA HIS A 101 -2.53 10.45 -17.53
C HIS A 101 -3.71 10.27 -18.50
N LYS A 102 -3.79 9.08 -19.13
CA LYS A 102 -4.74 8.79 -20.22
C LYS A 102 -5.83 7.77 -19.85
N GLY A 103 -6.02 7.47 -18.55
CA GLY A 103 -6.93 6.42 -18.09
C GLY A 103 -6.20 5.09 -17.93
N GLY A 104 -6.59 4.34 -16.91
CA GLY A 104 -5.93 3.11 -16.52
C GLY A 104 -6.77 1.85 -16.67
N VAL A 105 -6.13 0.72 -16.38
CA VAL A 105 -6.69 -0.60 -16.13
C VAL A 105 -5.87 -1.24 -15.00
N ASP A 106 -6.49 -1.99 -14.11
CA ASP A 106 -5.75 -2.76 -13.09
C ASP A 106 -5.52 -4.18 -13.60
N LEU A 107 -4.25 -4.49 -13.89
CA LEU A 107 -3.86 -5.83 -14.31
C LEU A 107 -3.57 -6.68 -13.07
N LEU A 108 -4.25 -7.83 -12.97
CA LEU A 108 -4.04 -8.76 -11.89
C LEU A 108 -2.90 -9.73 -12.23
N TYR A 109 -1.87 -9.77 -11.38
CA TYR A 109 -0.76 -10.71 -11.48
C TYR A 109 -0.59 -11.51 -10.20
N HIS A 110 0.13 -12.62 -10.29
CA HIS A 110 0.57 -13.43 -9.17
C HIS A 110 2.07 -13.70 -9.24
N LEU A 111 2.75 -13.66 -8.10
CA LEU A 111 4.14 -14.04 -7.98
C LEU A 111 4.23 -15.30 -7.10
N PRO A 112 4.42 -16.49 -7.67
CA PRO A 112 4.63 -17.72 -6.89
C PRO A 112 5.81 -17.58 -5.91
N LYS A 113 5.78 -18.28 -4.76
CA LYS A 113 6.87 -18.22 -3.76
C LYS A 113 8.20 -18.67 -4.36
N SER A 114 8.19 -19.69 -5.22
CA SER A 114 9.34 -20.21 -5.95
C SER A 114 9.97 -19.12 -6.85
N LYS A 115 9.15 -18.39 -7.60
CA LYS A 115 9.57 -17.26 -8.43
C LYS A 115 10.03 -16.05 -7.60
N ALA A 116 9.38 -15.78 -6.47
CA ALA A 116 9.82 -14.75 -5.53
C ALA A 116 11.21 -15.07 -4.94
N ALA A 117 11.49 -16.35 -4.66
CA ALA A 117 12.80 -16.80 -4.20
C ALA A 117 13.87 -16.63 -5.28
N MET A 118 13.54 -16.94 -6.55
CA MET A 118 14.43 -16.66 -7.69
C MET A 118 14.73 -15.16 -7.82
N LEU A 119 13.71 -14.30 -7.75
CA LEU A 119 13.91 -12.84 -7.76
C LEU A 119 14.78 -12.35 -6.61
N LYS A 120 14.59 -12.91 -5.40
CA LYS A 120 15.40 -12.56 -4.23
C LYS A 120 16.86 -12.96 -4.41
N GLU A 121 17.13 -14.14 -4.98
CA GLU A 121 18.51 -14.56 -5.27
C GLU A 121 19.13 -13.70 -6.38
N LEU A 122 18.37 -13.34 -7.42
CA LEU A 122 18.81 -12.41 -8.47
C LEU A 122 19.14 -11.02 -7.91
N ALA A 123 18.35 -10.54 -6.95
CA ALA A 123 18.54 -9.26 -6.27
C ALA A 123 19.51 -9.33 -5.08
N LYS A 124 20.19 -10.45 -4.85
CA LYS A 124 21.05 -10.62 -3.68
C LYS A 124 22.28 -9.70 -3.74
N PRO A 125 22.50 -8.84 -2.72
CA PRO A 125 23.66 -7.97 -2.69
C PRO A 125 24.97 -8.75 -2.61
N ARG A 126 25.98 -8.31 -3.36
CA ARG A 126 27.32 -8.92 -3.37
C ARG A 126 28.20 -8.47 -2.21
N ASP A 127 27.83 -7.36 -1.58
CA ASP A 127 28.55 -6.73 -0.46
C ASP A 127 28.13 -7.29 0.92
N GLY A 128 27.25 -8.29 0.94
CA GLY A 128 26.74 -8.91 2.17
C GLY A 128 25.63 -8.10 2.85
N THR A 129 25.17 -6.99 2.26
CA THR A 129 24.01 -6.28 2.80
C THR A 129 22.73 -7.11 2.66
N TRP A 130 21.80 -6.89 3.58
CA TRP A 130 20.54 -7.62 3.62
C TRP A 130 19.43 -6.87 2.87
N ILE A 131 18.59 -7.64 2.17
CA ILE A 131 17.32 -7.21 1.59
C ILE A 131 16.23 -8.26 1.87
N SER A 132 14.98 -7.83 1.88
CA SER A 132 13.83 -8.70 1.97
C SER A 132 13.39 -9.20 0.58
N THR A 133 12.47 -10.17 0.56
CA THR A 133 11.80 -10.59 -0.69
C THR A 133 10.97 -9.45 -1.29
N TYR A 134 10.41 -8.59 -0.44
CA TYR A 134 9.66 -7.41 -0.88
C TYR A 134 10.54 -6.45 -1.66
N ASP A 135 11.72 -6.14 -1.13
CA ASP A 135 12.65 -5.21 -1.76
C ASP A 135 13.04 -5.69 -3.17
N ALA A 136 13.22 -7.01 -3.31
CA ALA A 136 13.57 -7.64 -4.58
C ALA A 136 12.45 -7.50 -5.62
N PHE A 137 11.21 -7.89 -5.30
CA PHE A 137 10.12 -7.77 -6.27
C PHE A 137 9.67 -6.32 -6.45
N ALA A 138 9.75 -5.45 -5.44
CA ALA A 138 9.41 -4.04 -5.57
C ALA A 138 10.39 -3.32 -6.50
N ALA A 139 11.69 -3.63 -6.40
CA ALA A 139 12.70 -3.12 -7.33
C ALA A 139 12.44 -3.63 -8.75
N PHE A 140 12.07 -4.91 -8.89
CA PHE A 140 11.75 -5.51 -10.18
C PHE A 140 10.51 -4.86 -10.81
N LEU A 141 9.41 -4.72 -10.06
CA LEU A 141 8.19 -4.02 -10.49
C LEU A 141 8.50 -2.58 -10.92
N TRP A 142 9.24 -1.83 -10.11
CA TRP A 142 9.60 -0.44 -10.42
C TRP A 142 10.39 -0.34 -11.73
N ARG A 143 11.44 -1.16 -11.88
CA ARG A 143 12.24 -1.23 -13.10
C ARG A 143 11.39 -1.54 -14.32
N HIS A 144 10.64 -2.65 -14.29
CA HIS A 144 9.98 -3.16 -15.49
C HIS A 144 8.82 -2.27 -15.91
N THR A 145 8.00 -1.81 -14.97
CA THR A 145 6.89 -0.91 -15.28
C THR A 145 7.38 0.44 -15.81
N VAL A 146 8.52 0.97 -15.33
CA VAL A 146 9.14 2.17 -15.90
C VAL A 146 9.74 1.87 -17.26
N ARG A 147 10.51 0.78 -17.41
CA ARG A 147 11.20 0.41 -18.66
C ARG A 147 10.25 0.33 -19.85
N VAL A 148 9.11 -0.34 -19.71
CA VAL A 148 8.16 -0.49 -20.83
C VAL A 148 7.44 0.81 -21.17
N ARG A 149 7.30 1.74 -20.21
CA ARG A 149 6.64 3.04 -20.40
C ARG A 149 7.59 4.13 -20.91
N ALA A 150 8.88 4.05 -20.58
CA ALA A 150 9.86 5.11 -20.83
C ALA A 150 9.94 5.57 -22.30
N PRO A 151 9.92 4.68 -23.31
CA PRO A 151 9.91 5.11 -24.73
C PRO A 151 8.64 5.87 -25.13
N ILE A 152 7.51 5.56 -24.50
CA ILE A 152 6.20 6.16 -24.84
C ILE A 152 6.06 7.56 -24.26
N PHE A 153 6.60 7.77 -23.06
CA PHE A 153 6.58 9.07 -22.40
C PHE A 153 7.86 9.88 -22.66
N GLU A 154 8.71 9.44 -23.59
CA GLU A 154 9.98 10.11 -23.93
C GLU A 154 10.79 10.48 -22.68
N THR A 155 10.89 9.53 -21.75
CA THR A 155 11.46 9.78 -20.42
C THR A 155 12.93 10.17 -20.54
N ASP A 156 13.27 11.35 -20.04
CA ASP A 156 14.65 11.83 -19.96
C ASP A 156 15.50 10.83 -19.13
N PRO A 157 16.58 10.25 -19.70
CA PRO A 157 17.42 9.26 -19.02
C PRO A 157 18.04 9.79 -17.72
N ASP A 158 18.27 11.09 -17.60
CA ASP A 158 18.88 11.70 -16.41
C ASP A 158 17.84 12.17 -15.37
N SER A 159 16.55 12.08 -15.70
CA SER A 159 15.46 12.43 -14.78
C SER A 159 15.32 11.47 -13.60
N LYS A 160 14.65 11.92 -12.55
CA LYS A 160 14.39 11.17 -11.32
C LYS A 160 12.90 10.80 -11.26
N ILE A 161 12.61 9.49 -11.23
CA ILE A 161 11.23 8.98 -11.25
C ILE A 161 10.67 8.86 -9.84
N PHE A 162 9.58 9.55 -9.53
CA PHE A 162 8.98 9.49 -8.20
C PHE A 162 8.49 8.06 -7.88
N TRP A 163 8.92 7.55 -6.73
CA TRP A 163 8.45 6.28 -6.18
C TRP A 163 8.19 6.45 -4.69
N CYS A 164 7.13 5.83 -4.18
CA CYS A 164 6.87 5.79 -2.75
C CYS A 164 6.13 4.52 -2.29
N GLU A 165 6.18 4.29 -0.98
CA GLU A 165 5.44 3.25 -0.30
C GLU A 165 4.96 3.69 1.08
N PRO A 166 3.73 3.33 1.50
CA PRO A 166 3.33 3.34 2.89
C PRO A 166 4.13 2.31 3.69
N VAL A 167 4.60 2.71 4.86
CA VAL A 167 5.28 1.84 5.82
C VAL A 167 4.42 1.75 7.08
N ASP A 168 4.05 0.52 7.47
CA ASP A 168 3.37 0.27 8.74
C ASP A 168 4.28 0.66 9.91
N MET A 169 3.81 1.63 10.69
CA MET A 169 4.55 2.17 11.81
C MET A 169 4.34 1.38 13.10
N ARG A 170 3.35 0.49 13.18
CA ARG A 170 3.04 -0.28 14.41
C ARG A 170 4.26 -0.99 14.98
N ARG A 171 5.07 -1.61 14.13
CA ARG A 171 6.31 -2.34 14.52
C ARG A 171 7.51 -1.42 14.78
N ARG A 172 7.41 -0.14 14.41
CA ARG A 172 8.48 0.87 14.51
C ARG A 172 8.28 1.82 15.69
N MET A 173 7.06 1.90 16.20
CA MET A 173 6.72 2.61 17.43
C MET A 173 7.22 1.79 18.62
N HIS A 174 8.15 2.37 19.39
CA HIS A 174 8.88 1.71 20.48
C HIS A 174 8.85 2.49 21.80
N SER A 175 8.42 3.76 21.81
CA SER A 175 8.41 4.59 23.02
C SER A 175 7.12 5.42 23.14
N PRO A 176 6.02 4.86 23.71
CA PRO A 176 5.85 3.44 24.02
C PRO A 176 5.50 2.63 22.77
N PRO A 177 5.60 1.29 22.82
CA PRO A 177 5.05 0.43 21.80
C PRO A 177 3.56 0.64 21.60
N LEU A 178 3.07 0.48 20.36
CA LEU A 178 1.64 0.50 20.07
C LEU A 178 1.01 -0.90 20.16
N PRO A 179 -0.27 -1.01 20.54
CA PRO A 179 -1.00 -2.26 20.43
C PRO A 179 -1.01 -2.75 18.98
N ALA A 180 -0.63 -4.01 18.75
CA ALA A 180 -0.53 -4.58 17.41
C ALA A 180 -1.86 -4.53 16.62
N ARG A 181 -3.00 -4.57 17.34
CA ARG A 181 -4.36 -4.54 16.77
C ARG A 181 -5.01 -3.15 16.78
N ILE A 182 -4.24 -2.09 16.95
CA ILE A 182 -4.76 -0.72 16.85
C ILE A 182 -5.48 -0.51 15.50
N GLN A 183 -6.75 -0.14 15.57
CA GLN A 183 -7.66 -0.05 14.43
C GLN A 183 -7.66 1.37 13.85
N GLN A 184 -6.50 1.99 13.70
CA GLN A 184 -6.34 3.40 13.33
C GLN A 184 -5.33 3.56 12.19
N ASN A 185 -5.13 4.78 11.68
CA ASN A 185 -4.01 5.06 10.77
C ASN A 185 -2.70 5.14 11.56
N VAL A 186 -1.80 4.19 11.34
CA VAL A 186 -0.48 4.08 11.97
C VAL A 186 0.53 3.77 10.86
N MET A 187 0.68 4.72 9.96
CA MET A 187 1.58 4.61 8.81
C MET A 187 2.33 5.91 8.58
N SER A 188 3.47 5.79 7.90
CA SER A 188 4.20 6.91 7.32
C SER A 188 4.59 6.52 5.89
N VAL A 189 5.18 7.43 5.13
CA VAL A 189 5.51 7.18 3.72
C VAL A 189 7.03 7.26 3.52
N ALA A 190 7.59 6.22 2.93
CA ALA A 190 8.92 6.27 2.34
C ALA A 190 8.78 6.75 0.88
N ALA A 191 9.47 7.82 0.51
CA ALA A 191 9.40 8.37 -0.84
C ALA A 191 10.79 8.77 -1.34
N THR A 192 11.01 8.67 -2.66
CA THR A 192 12.27 9.09 -3.28
C THR A 192 12.57 10.57 -3.03
N ALA A 193 11.53 11.42 -2.93
CA ALA A 193 11.66 12.85 -2.65
C ALA A 193 12.21 13.16 -1.25
N SER A 194 12.15 12.20 -0.33
CA SER A 194 12.66 12.31 1.05
C SER A 194 13.76 11.28 1.33
N ALA A 195 14.39 10.75 0.28
CA ALA A 195 15.39 9.70 0.41
C ALA A 195 16.61 10.16 1.21
N PRO A 196 17.16 9.33 2.12
CA PRO A 196 18.42 9.63 2.80
C PRO A 196 19.65 9.39 1.90
N VAL A 197 19.44 8.86 0.69
CA VAL A 197 20.46 8.46 -0.27
C VAL A 197 20.09 8.93 -1.66
N GLU A 198 21.09 9.12 -2.53
CA GLU A 198 20.89 9.57 -3.91
C GLU A 198 19.94 8.64 -4.67
N GLN A 199 18.88 9.22 -5.23
CA GLN A 199 17.89 8.51 -6.03
C GLN A 199 18.51 8.08 -7.37
N PRO A 200 18.19 6.89 -7.93
CA PRO A 200 18.63 6.54 -9.28
C PRO A 200 18.01 7.47 -10.33
N THR A 201 18.77 7.78 -11.40
CA THR A 201 18.18 8.32 -12.63
C THR A 201 17.30 7.29 -13.33
N ALA A 202 16.49 7.70 -14.31
CA ALA A 202 15.69 6.80 -15.12
C ALA A 202 16.57 5.75 -15.83
N LYS A 203 17.73 6.16 -16.36
CA LYS A 203 18.69 5.25 -17.00
C LYS A 203 19.28 4.24 -16.01
N GLU A 204 19.62 4.70 -14.82
CA GLU A 204 20.12 3.84 -13.74
C GLU A 204 19.08 2.82 -13.29
N LEU A 205 17.83 3.27 -13.10
CA LEU A 205 16.70 2.44 -12.73
C LEU A 205 16.40 1.36 -13.79
N ILE A 206 16.34 1.76 -15.06
CA ILE A 206 15.93 0.90 -16.16
C ILE A 206 17.01 -0.12 -16.52
N SER A 207 18.28 0.29 -16.59
CA SER A 207 19.32 -0.56 -17.20
C SER A 207 20.69 -0.58 -16.52
N GLU A 208 21.15 0.49 -15.86
CA GLU A 208 22.56 0.53 -15.41
C GLU A 208 22.78 -0.01 -14.00
N TRP A 209 21.89 0.28 -13.05
CA TRP A 209 22.03 -0.30 -11.71
C TRP A 209 21.73 -1.80 -11.78
N PRO A 210 22.50 -2.66 -11.10
CA PRO A 210 22.08 -4.04 -10.92
C PRO A 210 20.85 -4.11 -10.01
N LEU A 211 20.00 -5.13 -10.17
CA LEU A 211 18.73 -5.25 -9.43
C LEU A 211 18.94 -5.19 -7.91
N TRP A 212 20.01 -5.79 -7.40
CA TRP A 212 20.34 -5.75 -5.97
C TRP A 212 20.55 -4.33 -5.43
N ARG A 213 21.09 -3.41 -6.25
CA ARG A 213 21.31 -2.02 -5.84
C ARG A 213 19.99 -1.26 -5.74
N LEU A 214 19.03 -1.53 -6.63
CA LEU A 214 17.67 -0.99 -6.53
C LEU A 214 16.92 -1.55 -5.33
N ALA A 215 17.01 -2.87 -5.09
CA ALA A 215 16.41 -3.49 -3.91
C ALA A 215 17.01 -2.92 -2.62
N ARG A 216 18.33 -2.70 -2.60
CA ARG A 216 19.00 -2.04 -1.47
C ARG A 216 18.55 -0.59 -1.29
N TYR A 217 18.36 0.16 -2.37
CA TYR A 217 17.82 1.52 -2.31
C TYR A 217 16.42 1.55 -1.69
N ILE A 218 15.52 0.65 -2.12
CA ILE A 218 14.19 0.49 -1.51
C ILE A 218 14.31 0.18 -0.02
N ARG A 219 15.15 -0.79 0.37
CA ARG A 219 15.42 -1.10 1.78
C ARG A 219 15.86 0.13 2.57
N GLN A 220 16.76 0.96 2.02
CA GLN A 220 17.22 2.18 2.66
C GLN A 220 16.11 3.21 2.83
N LEU A 221 15.19 3.33 1.86
CA LEU A 221 13.99 4.16 1.98
C LEU A 221 13.06 3.63 3.08
N THR A 222 12.75 2.33 3.09
CA THR A 222 11.89 1.73 4.12
C THR A 222 12.50 1.91 5.52
N ASP A 223 13.81 1.69 5.64
CA ASP A 223 14.52 1.78 6.93
C ASP A 223 14.64 3.24 7.42
N SER A 224 14.57 4.24 6.54
CA SER A 224 14.59 5.66 6.94
C SER A 224 13.32 6.12 7.63
N VAL A 225 12.24 5.35 7.54
CA VAL A 225 11.00 5.65 8.23
C VAL A 225 11.10 5.21 9.69
N THR A 226 11.24 6.17 10.60
CA THR A 226 11.38 5.91 12.05
C THR A 226 10.28 6.59 12.86
N GLN A 227 10.13 6.17 14.13
CA GLN A 227 9.22 6.84 15.06
C GLN A 227 9.54 8.33 15.20
N GLU A 228 10.83 8.69 15.32
CA GLU A 228 11.27 10.08 15.48
C GLU A 228 10.95 10.92 14.23
N GLY A 229 11.09 10.31 13.04
CA GLY A 229 10.68 10.94 11.79
C GLY A 229 9.17 11.20 11.75
N LEU A 230 8.36 10.22 12.17
CA LEU A 230 6.91 10.38 12.27
C LEU A 230 6.54 11.43 13.32
N ASP A 231 7.16 11.44 14.49
CA ASP A 231 6.89 12.41 15.55
C ASP A 231 7.11 13.85 15.07
N LYS A 232 8.21 14.11 14.34
CA LYS A 232 8.48 15.41 13.70
C LYS A 232 7.48 15.73 12.60
N MET A 233 7.09 14.75 11.79
CA MET A 233 6.07 14.94 10.76
C MET A 233 4.74 15.35 11.38
N LEU A 234 4.33 14.70 12.48
CA LEU A 234 3.09 15.02 13.18
C LEU A 234 3.12 16.43 13.80
N GLU A 235 4.28 16.90 14.27
CA GLU A 235 4.45 18.30 14.71
C GLU A 235 4.21 19.28 13.56
N GLN A 236 4.72 18.98 12.36
CA GLN A 236 4.50 19.82 11.18
C GLN A 236 3.03 19.76 10.70
N VAL A 237 2.41 18.59 10.71
CA VAL A 237 0.99 18.38 10.37
C VAL A 237 0.08 19.17 11.31
N ALA A 238 0.44 19.27 12.60
CA ALA A 238 -0.34 20.01 13.58
C ALA A 238 -0.41 21.51 13.25
N LEU A 239 0.63 22.07 12.61
CA LEU A 239 0.64 23.46 12.15
C LEU A 239 -0.34 23.71 11.00
N VAL A 240 -0.75 22.69 10.25
CA VAL A 240 -1.66 22.87 9.11
C VAL A 240 -3.09 22.99 9.60
N ARG A 241 -3.71 24.13 9.26
CA ARG A 241 -5.09 24.47 9.59
C ARG A 241 -6.07 23.45 8.99
N GLU A 242 -6.00 23.29 7.67
CA GLU A 242 -6.91 22.44 6.90
C GLU A 242 -6.21 21.13 6.55
N LYS A 243 -6.26 20.15 7.45
CA LYS A 243 -5.54 18.88 7.27
C LYS A 243 -5.97 18.10 6.02
N ALA A 244 -7.19 18.33 5.51
CA ALA A 244 -7.69 17.76 4.26
C ALA A 244 -6.85 18.16 3.04
N THR A 245 -6.13 19.27 3.12
CA THR A 245 -5.24 19.71 2.04
C THR A 245 -3.92 18.95 1.98
N MET A 246 -3.63 18.11 2.98
CA MET A 246 -2.42 17.29 3.03
C MET A 246 -2.59 15.95 2.31
N ASN A 247 -3.63 15.83 1.48
CA ASN A 247 -3.89 14.66 0.66
C ASN A 247 -2.74 14.41 -0.33
N ILE A 248 -2.21 13.18 -0.33
CA ILE A 248 -1.28 12.70 -1.34
C ILE A 248 -2.10 12.01 -2.43
N ARG A 249 -2.19 12.65 -3.59
CA ARG A 249 -2.91 12.15 -4.75
C ARG A 249 -1.89 11.62 -5.76
N ILE A 250 -1.72 10.31 -5.89
CA ILE A 250 -0.63 9.74 -6.71
C ILE A 250 -0.76 10.06 -8.21
N ASP A 251 -1.98 10.11 -8.73
CA ASP A 251 -2.29 10.54 -10.10
C ASP A 251 -2.09 12.06 -10.31
N SER A 252 -1.74 12.84 -9.28
CA SER A 252 -1.24 14.22 -9.45
C SER A 252 0.23 14.29 -9.87
N PHE A 253 0.97 13.20 -9.70
CA PHE A 253 2.35 13.10 -10.17
C PHE A 253 2.39 12.67 -11.64
N PRO A 254 3.53 12.88 -12.35
CA PRO A 254 3.67 12.49 -13.75
C PRO A 254 3.41 10.98 -13.99
N PRO A 255 3.01 10.54 -15.20
CA PRO A 255 2.62 9.15 -15.51
C PRO A 255 3.65 8.06 -15.23
N MET A 256 4.91 8.43 -15.05
CA MET A 256 5.99 7.50 -14.70
C MET A 256 6.09 7.22 -13.19
N SER A 257 5.36 7.98 -12.37
CA SER A 257 5.38 7.87 -10.91
C SER A 257 4.70 6.61 -10.43
N ILE A 258 5.16 6.07 -9.31
CA ILE A 258 4.64 4.81 -8.76
C ILE A 258 4.44 4.89 -7.25
N LEU A 259 3.31 4.38 -6.78
CA LEU A 259 3.02 4.06 -5.38
C LEU A 259 2.88 2.55 -5.25
N HIS A 260 3.70 1.92 -4.41
CA HIS A 260 3.47 0.54 -3.98
C HIS A 260 2.77 0.55 -2.63
N THR A 261 1.64 -0.15 -2.50
CA THR A 261 0.96 -0.36 -1.20
C THR A 261 0.93 -1.84 -0.86
N ASP A 262 1.54 -2.19 0.28
CA ASP A 262 1.71 -3.57 0.70
C ASP A 262 0.64 -3.99 1.72
N HIS A 263 -0.28 -4.85 1.28
CA HIS A 263 -1.37 -5.38 2.11
C HIS A 263 -1.08 -6.80 2.60
N ARG A 264 0.11 -7.36 2.34
CA ARG A 264 0.39 -8.79 2.63
C ARG A 264 0.26 -9.15 4.10
N ASP A 265 0.60 -8.22 4.98
CA ASP A 265 0.53 -8.44 6.43
C ASP A 265 -0.91 -8.42 6.98
N ALA A 266 -1.91 -8.06 6.15
CA ALA A 266 -3.31 -8.08 6.57
C ALA A 266 -3.80 -9.51 6.88
N ASN A 267 -3.22 -10.53 6.22
CA ASN A 267 -3.43 -11.96 6.48
C ASN A 267 -4.91 -12.36 6.68
N ILE A 268 -5.81 -11.79 5.87
CA ILE A 268 -7.26 -11.91 6.07
C ILE A 268 -7.75 -13.35 5.93
N VAL A 269 -7.03 -14.18 5.18
CA VAL A 269 -7.32 -15.62 5.00
C VAL A 269 -7.19 -16.42 6.30
N SER A 270 -6.51 -15.89 7.34
CA SER A 270 -6.48 -16.53 8.66
C SER A 270 -7.67 -16.18 9.55
N ALA A 271 -8.49 -15.19 9.17
CA ALA A 271 -9.62 -14.74 9.99
C ALA A 271 -10.77 -15.75 9.92
N ASP A 272 -10.97 -16.55 10.97
CA ASP A 272 -12.02 -17.56 11.04
C ASP A 272 -13.28 -16.98 11.67
N PHE A 273 -14.35 -16.85 10.90
CA PHE A 273 -15.63 -16.29 11.38
C PHE A 273 -16.50 -17.33 12.11
N GLY A 274 -16.00 -18.57 12.30
CA GLY A 274 -16.73 -19.68 12.90
C GLY A 274 -17.55 -20.49 11.91
N PHE A 275 -17.94 -19.90 10.78
CA PHE A 275 -18.58 -20.59 9.65
C PHE A 275 -17.65 -20.76 8.44
N GLY A 276 -16.41 -20.29 8.53
CA GLY A 276 -15.43 -20.39 7.47
C GLY A 276 -14.39 -19.27 7.51
N ARG A 277 -13.37 -19.42 6.66
CA ARG A 277 -12.28 -18.46 6.45
C ARG A 277 -12.40 -17.83 5.06
N PRO A 278 -12.02 -16.55 4.89
CA PRO A 278 -11.90 -15.94 3.57
C PRO A 278 -10.93 -16.73 2.69
N SER A 279 -11.32 -16.98 1.44
CA SER A 279 -10.43 -17.58 0.43
C SER A 279 -9.47 -16.57 -0.21
N GLY A 280 -9.65 -15.28 0.07
CA GLY A 280 -8.85 -14.19 -0.48
C GLY A 280 -9.38 -12.82 -0.08
N TYR A 281 -8.63 -11.79 -0.49
CA TYR A 281 -8.95 -10.39 -0.25
C TYR A 281 -8.67 -9.57 -1.53
N ARG A 282 -9.54 -8.59 -1.79
CA ARG A 282 -9.40 -7.62 -2.88
C ARG A 282 -9.74 -6.22 -2.38
N HIS A 283 -8.97 -5.24 -2.83
CA HIS A 283 -9.21 -3.84 -2.53
C HIS A 283 -10.07 -3.26 -3.65
N LEU A 284 -11.34 -3.02 -3.36
CA LEU A 284 -12.28 -2.49 -4.35
C LEU A 284 -12.06 -0.99 -4.50
N MET A 285 -11.65 -0.57 -5.70
CA MET A 285 -11.61 0.84 -6.10
C MET A 285 -12.83 1.15 -6.98
N ASP A 286 -13.31 2.39 -6.93
CA ASP A 286 -14.36 2.90 -7.81
C ASP A 286 -13.82 3.42 -9.16
N GLN A 287 -12.52 3.71 -9.21
CA GLN A 287 -11.78 4.12 -10.39
C GLN A 287 -10.33 3.61 -10.31
N VAL A 288 -9.71 3.40 -11.47
CA VAL A 288 -8.27 3.11 -11.54
C VAL A 288 -7.49 4.36 -11.15
N THR A 289 -6.59 4.23 -10.19
CA THR A 289 -5.66 5.31 -9.83
C THR A 289 -4.31 5.03 -10.49
N GLU A 290 -3.97 5.77 -11.54
CA GLU A 290 -2.76 5.48 -12.31
C GLU A 290 -1.48 5.57 -11.46
N GLY A 291 -0.59 4.59 -11.64
CA GLY A 291 0.66 4.51 -10.89
C GLY A 291 0.56 3.79 -9.54
N VAL A 292 -0.61 3.28 -9.15
CA VAL A 292 -0.76 2.45 -7.95
C VAL A 292 -0.45 0.98 -8.25
N VAL A 293 0.27 0.33 -7.34
CA VAL A 293 0.38 -1.13 -7.27
C VAL A 293 -0.09 -1.59 -5.89
N VAL A 294 -1.17 -2.35 -5.85
CA VAL A 294 -1.66 -2.99 -4.62
C VAL A 294 -1.12 -4.40 -4.53
N ILE A 295 -0.46 -4.73 -3.43
CA ILE A 295 0.15 -6.04 -3.21
C ILE A 295 -0.69 -6.79 -2.16
N TYR A 296 -1.39 -7.83 -2.60
CA TYR A 296 -2.28 -8.63 -1.78
C TYR A 296 -1.55 -9.76 -1.03
N PRO A 297 -2.08 -10.19 0.14
CA PRO A 297 -1.60 -11.38 0.82
C PRO A 297 -1.77 -12.63 -0.06
N PRO A 298 -0.92 -13.66 0.14
CA PRO A 298 -1.13 -14.95 -0.51
C PRO A 298 -2.48 -15.54 -0.09
N ARG A 299 -3.16 -16.22 -1.02
CA ARG A 299 -4.44 -16.88 -0.74
C ARG A 299 -4.27 -18.08 0.19
N ASP A 300 -3.12 -18.75 0.12
CA ASP A 300 -2.75 -19.87 0.97
C ASP A 300 -1.41 -19.59 1.68
N PRO A 301 -1.45 -19.28 2.98
CA PRO A 301 -0.26 -18.98 3.75
C PRO A 301 0.51 -20.24 4.18
N SER A 302 0.06 -21.44 3.83
CA SER A 302 0.73 -22.67 4.25
C SER A 302 2.18 -22.73 3.72
N PRO A 303 3.12 -23.28 4.51
CA PRO A 303 4.53 -23.37 4.09
C PRO A 303 4.74 -24.18 2.80
N GLU A 304 3.91 -25.20 2.60
CA GLU A 304 4.05 -26.16 1.48
C GLU A 304 3.41 -25.65 0.18
N SER A 305 2.59 -24.61 0.26
CA SER A 305 1.96 -23.99 -0.90
C SER A 305 2.91 -23.05 -1.62
N ASP A 306 2.97 -23.12 -2.94
CA ASP A 306 3.72 -22.16 -3.77
C ASP A 306 2.95 -20.83 -3.99
N GLU A 307 1.76 -20.67 -3.41
CA GLU A 307 0.97 -19.44 -3.53
C GLU A 307 1.71 -18.27 -2.87
N GLY A 308 2.09 -17.28 -3.67
CA GLY A 308 2.68 -16.03 -3.21
C GLY A 308 1.70 -14.87 -3.34
N PRO A 309 2.20 -13.61 -3.25
CA PRO A 309 1.34 -12.44 -3.33
C PRO A 309 0.69 -12.30 -4.72
N GLU A 310 -0.47 -11.66 -4.72
CA GLU A 310 -1.11 -11.17 -5.93
C GLU A 310 -0.96 -9.65 -6.02
N PHE A 311 -1.06 -9.10 -7.23
CA PHE A 311 -0.80 -7.69 -7.49
C PHE A 311 -1.92 -7.14 -8.35
N ALA A 312 -2.54 -6.02 -7.96
CA ALA A 312 -3.26 -5.17 -8.89
C ALA A 312 -2.31 -4.06 -9.32
N ILE A 313 -1.92 -4.05 -10.59
CA ILE A 313 -0.99 -3.08 -11.17
C ILE A 313 -1.81 -2.11 -12.03
N SER A 314 -2.02 -0.89 -11.54
CA SER A 314 -2.67 0.17 -12.30
C SER A 314 -1.76 0.62 -13.44
N PHE A 315 -2.22 0.41 -14.66
CA PHE A 315 -1.44 0.63 -15.86
C PHE A 315 -2.24 1.39 -16.92
N GLY A 316 -1.58 2.12 -17.81
CA GLY A 316 -2.30 2.82 -18.89
C GLY A 316 -3.01 1.81 -19.80
N ARG A 317 -4.32 2.01 -20.04
CA ARG A 317 -5.15 1.06 -20.81
C ARG A 317 -4.52 0.74 -22.17
N ASP A 318 -4.12 1.77 -22.91
CA ASP A 318 -3.50 1.64 -24.23
C ASP A 318 -2.09 1.00 -24.18
N LEU A 319 -1.47 0.97 -22.99
CA LEU A 319 -0.11 0.47 -22.78
C LEU A 319 -0.09 -0.93 -22.16
N ALA A 320 -1.23 -1.45 -21.70
CA ALA A 320 -1.32 -2.73 -20.99
C ALA A 320 -0.66 -3.89 -21.77
N HIS A 321 -0.79 -3.88 -23.10
CA HIS A 321 -0.17 -4.87 -23.99
C HIS A 321 1.36 -4.93 -23.88
N LEU A 322 2.03 -3.83 -23.51
CA LEU A 322 3.48 -3.78 -23.34
C LEU A 322 3.94 -4.58 -22.12
N LEU A 323 3.23 -4.46 -21.00
CA LEU A 323 3.54 -5.23 -19.80
C LEU A 323 3.12 -6.69 -19.96
N LEU A 324 1.93 -6.94 -20.54
CA LEU A 324 1.44 -8.29 -20.84
C LEU A 324 2.38 -9.05 -21.79
N GLY A 325 3.05 -8.35 -22.70
CA GLY A 325 4.00 -8.91 -23.65
C GLY A 325 5.46 -8.93 -23.17
N ASP A 326 5.77 -8.48 -21.96
CA ASP A 326 7.15 -8.38 -21.45
C ASP A 326 7.68 -9.77 -21.03
N PRO A 327 8.61 -10.39 -21.78
CA PRO A 327 9.08 -11.75 -21.48
C PRO A 327 9.88 -11.83 -20.19
N GLU A 328 10.63 -10.77 -19.83
CA GLU A 328 11.41 -10.75 -18.58
C GLU A 328 10.47 -10.65 -17.38
N PHE A 329 9.41 -9.87 -17.49
CA PHE A 329 8.39 -9.75 -16.45
C PHE A 329 7.61 -11.07 -16.26
N ASN A 330 7.17 -11.66 -17.38
CA ASN A 330 6.39 -12.89 -17.40
C ASN A 330 7.19 -14.14 -17.00
N GLU A 331 8.52 -14.06 -16.88
CA GLU A 331 9.32 -15.13 -16.28
C GLU A 331 8.96 -15.35 -14.80
N TYR A 332 8.56 -14.29 -14.09
CA TYR A 332 8.30 -14.31 -12.66
C TYR A 332 6.83 -14.10 -12.31
N PHE A 333 6.12 -13.24 -13.05
CA PHE A 333 4.74 -12.86 -12.75
C PHE A 333 3.76 -13.56 -13.70
N GLU A 334 2.74 -14.17 -13.12
CA GLU A 334 1.68 -14.86 -13.84
C GLU A 334 0.46 -13.95 -13.96
N TYR A 335 0.05 -13.64 -15.19
CA TYR A 335 -1.16 -12.87 -15.44
C TYR A 335 -2.41 -13.66 -15.02
N ARG A 336 -3.29 -13.03 -14.22
CA ARG A 336 -4.52 -13.62 -13.68
C ARG A 336 -5.80 -12.90 -14.12
N GLY A 337 -5.71 -11.84 -14.93
CA GLY A 337 -6.88 -11.13 -15.48
C GLY A 337 -6.89 -9.63 -15.24
N VAL A 338 -8.07 -9.02 -15.30
CA VAL A 338 -8.29 -7.60 -15.02
C VAL A 338 -9.10 -7.46 -13.73
N ASP A 339 -8.66 -6.58 -12.83
CA ASP A 339 -9.33 -6.30 -11.55
C ASP A 339 -10.41 -5.21 -11.73
N ILE A 340 -10.07 -4.11 -12.42
CA ILE A 340 -10.97 -3.00 -12.78
C ILE A 340 -10.56 -2.37 -14.12
N GLU A 341 -11.54 -1.89 -14.89
CA GLU A 341 -11.37 -1.15 -16.15
C GLU A 341 -11.91 0.27 -16.07
#